data_AF-A0A645B960-F1
#
_entry.id   AF-A0A645B960-F1
#
_cell.length_a   1.000
_cell.length_b   1.000
_cell.length_c   1.000
_cell.angle_alpha   90.00
_cell.angle_beta   90.00
_cell.angle_gamma   90.00
#
_symmetry.space_group_name_H-M   'P 1'
#
loop_
_entity.id
_entity.type
_entity.pdbx_description
1 polymer ?
#
loop_
_entity_poly.entity_id
_entity_poly.type
_entity_poly.pdbx_seq_one_letter_code
_entity_poly.pdbx_strand_id
1 'polypeptide(L)'
;MNIAQNAQNYFKRYSKARKGEKIILEQIEMIRAEVIYLESVLMSIQQTEELSILSEIQEELIQQGFISAPKATHKSTKKKTKQPSKVLHEPLRLTIDGVQVSIGRNNLQNDDLTMELSRNSDWWFHSKEVPGSHVVVHTAEPSDSMFELAAALAAWFSQARSSSYVGIDYTKRKNVKKFKGAKPGSVHYTDFYTLYVAPRSPDDILLLNKGNHSQQGEL
;
A
#
# COMPACT_ATOMS: atom_id res chain seq x y z
N MET A 1 51.15 2.58 29.52
CA MET A 1 50.80 1.96 28.22
C MET A 1 51.96 2.15 27.27
N ASN A 2 52.43 1.09 26.61
CA ASN A 2 53.43 1.25 25.54
C ASN A 2 52.77 1.66 24.21
N ILE A 3 53.57 2.08 23.24
CA ILE A 3 53.12 2.54 21.92
C ILE A 3 52.29 1.48 21.18
N ALA A 4 52.71 0.21 21.23
CA ALA A 4 52.00 -0.90 20.57
C ALA A 4 50.63 -1.18 21.22
N GLN A 5 50.52 -1.11 22.54
CA GLN A 5 49.25 -1.23 23.26
C GLN A 5 48.31 -0.06 22.94
N ASN A 6 48.85 1.15 22.78
CA ASN A 6 48.07 2.32 22.37
C ASN A 6 47.55 2.15 20.93
N ALA A 7 48.41 1.74 19.99
CA ALA A 7 48.02 1.44 18.62
C ALA A 7 46.94 0.34 18.53
N GLN A 8 47.09 -0.74 19.31
CA GLN A 8 46.10 -1.82 19.38
C GLN A 8 44.74 -1.33 19.92
N ASN A 9 44.75 -0.43 20.91
CA ASN A 9 43.53 0.18 21.43
C ASN A 9 42.82 1.05 20.38
N TYR A 10 43.56 1.87 19.62
CA TYR A 10 42.98 2.63 18.51
C TYR A 10 42.41 1.71 17.42
N PHE A 11 43.11 0.63 17.07
CA PHE A 11 42.61 -0.34 16.09
C PHE A 11 41.33 -1.05 16.56
N LYS A 12 41.24 -1.43 17.84
CA LYS A 12 40.02 -1.99 18.44
C LYS A 12 38.85 -0.99 18.41
N ARG A 13 39.11 0.28 18.72
CA ARG A 13 38.11 1.35 18.65
C ARG A 13 37.60 1.56 17.23
N TYR A 14 38.51 1.63 16.25
CA TYR A 14 38.16 1.72 14.84
C TYR A 14 37.32 0.53 14.37
N SER A 15 37.75 -0.69 14.69
CA SER A 15 37.04 -1.92 14.28
C SER A 15 35.63 -2.00 14.88
N LYS A 16 35.49 -1.60 16.16
CA LYS A 16 34.18 -1.50 16.83
C LYS A 16 33.30 -0.42 16.20
N ALA A 17 33.86 0.76 15.91
CA ALA A 17 33.13 1.85 15.26
C ALA A 17 32.65 1.45 13.87
N ARG A 18 33.51 0.84 13.03
CA ARG A 18 33.16 0.36 11.70
C ARG A 18 32.06 -0.72 11.72
N LYS A 19 32.12 -1.65 12.68
CA LYS A 19 31.05 -2.64 12.87
C LYS A 19 29.75 -1.96 13.34
N GLY A 20 29.87 -0.99 14.25
CA GLY A 20 28.74 -0.20 14.75
C GLY A 20 28.05 0.59 13.63
N GLU A 21 28.82 1.26 12.77
CA GLU A 21 28.32 2.01 11.62
C GLU A 21 27.44 1.15 10.72
N LYS A 22 27.92 -0.04 10.34
CA LYS A 22 27.13 -0.98 9.53
C LYS A 22 25.79 -1.34 10.18
N ILE A 23 25.80 -1.68 11.47
CA ILE A 23 24.58 -2.05 12.21
C ILE A 23 23.61 -0.86 12.30
N ILE A 24 24.13 0.35 12.56
CA ILE A 24 23.31 1.55 12.67
C ILE A 24 22.66 1.88 11.32
N LEU A 25 23.40 1.78 10.22
CA LEU A 25 22.84 2.02 8.88
C LEU A 25 21.74 1.01 8.55
N GLU A 26 21.93 -0.28 8.87
CA GLU A 26 20.88 -1.31 8.71
C GLU A 26 19.64 -0.99 9.59
N GLN A 27 19.83 -0.51 10.81
CA GLN A 27 18.73 -0.10 11.70
C GLN A 27 17.98 1.13 11.18
N ILE A 28 18.68 2.12 10.64
CA ILE A 28 18.06 3.32 10.07
C ILE A 28 17.13 2.93 8.93
N GLU A 29 17.55 2.04 8.02
CA GLU A 29 16.72 1.61 6.90
C GLU A 29 15.49 0.80 7.37
N MET A 30 15.65 -0.07 8.37
CA MET A 30 14.51 -0.80 8.96
C MET A 30 13.49 0.15 9.60
N ILE A 31 13.97 1.14 10.38
CA ILE A 31 13.09 2.11 11.05
C ILE A 31 12.39 3.01 10.02
N ARG A 32 13.07 3.44 8.97
CA ARG A 32 12.45 4.22 7.87
C ARG A 32 11.33 3.43 7.20
N ALA A 33 11.55 2.15 6.88
CA ALA A 33 10.53 1.29 6.31
C ALA A 33 9.34 1.09 7.27
N GLU A 34 9.60 0.99 8.57
CA GLU A 34 8.56 0.89 9.60
C GLU A 34 7.74 2.18 9.72
N VAL A 35 8.37 3.35 9.64
CA VAL A 35 7.68 4.65 9.60
C VAL A 35 6.75 4.72 8.39
N ILE A 36 7.23 4.38 7.20
CA ILE A 36 6.42 4.38 5.96
C ILE A 36 5.21 3.45 6.11
N TYR A 37 5.40 2.26 6.69
CA TYR A 37 4.31 1.33 6.97
C TYR A 37 3.29 1.91 7.96
N LEU A 38 3.73 2.52 9.05
CA LEU A 38 2.81 3.12 10.03
C LEU A 38 2.08 4.34 9.47
N GLU A 39 2.70 5.09 8.56
CA GLU A 39 2.04 6.17 7.82
C GLU A 39 0.96 5.63 6.88
N SER A 40 1.17 4.47 6.24
CA SER A 40 0.13 3.84 5.40
C SER A 40 -1.07 3.35 6.23
N VAL A 41 -0.80 2.83 7.43
CA VAL A 41 -1.86 2.47 8.39
C VAL A 41 -2.63 3.71 8.84
N LEU A 42 -1.93 4.79 9.23
CA LEU A 42 -2.56 6.04 9.65
C LEU A 42 -3.44 6.62 8.55
N MET A 43 -2.95 6.62 7.31
CA MET A 43 -3.70 7.05 6.14
C MET A 43 -4.99 6.22 5.98
N SER A 44 -4.88 4.88 6.06
CA SER A 44 -6.05 3.98 5.95
C SER A 44 -7.10 4.28 7.02
N ILE A 45 -6.68 4.59 8.25
CA ILE A 45 -7.58 5.00 9.34
C ILE A 45 -8.25 6.34 9.04
N GLN A 46 -7.51 7.31 8.53
CA GLN A 46 -8.03 8.66 8.21
C GLN A 46 -9.03 8.66 7.04
N GLN A 47 -8.96 7.65 6.16
CA GLN A 47 -9.79 7.57 4.96
C GLN A 47 -11.05 6.71 5.13
N THR A 48 -11.22 6.04 6.27
CA THR A 48 -12.37 5.18 6.52
C THR A 48 -13.21 5.66 7.69
N GLU A 49 -14.52 5.64 7.53
CA GLU A 49 -15.50 5.77 8.61
C GLU A 49 -16.18 4.42 8.92
N GLU A 50 -15.85 3.38 8.15
CA GLU A 50 -16.50 2.07 8.24
C GLU A 50 -15.86 1.22 9.35
N LEU A 51 -16.67 0.83 10.34
CA LEU A 51 -16.26 0.01 11.48
C LEU A 51 -15.64 -1.34 11.09
N SER A 52 -16.09 -1.93 9.99
CA SER A 52 -15.54 -3.18 9.45
C SER A 52 -14.08 -3.02 9.04
N ILE A 53 -13.76 -1.94 8.31
CA ILE A 53 -12.40 -1.63 7.84
C ILE A 53 -11.49 -1.26 9.00
N LEU A 54 -12.00 -0.55 10.00
CA LEU A 54 -11.25 -0.28 11.23
C LEU A 54 -10.93 -1.58 11.99
N SER A 55 -11.83 -2.56 12.00
CA SER A 55 -11.56 -3.87 12.60
C SER A 55 -10.47 -4.63 11.84
N GLU A 56 -10.42 -4.54 10.51
CA GLU A 56 -9.34 -5.15 9.71
C GLU A 56 -7.99 -4.50 10.01
N ILE A 57 -7.94 -3.17 10.08
CA ILE A 57 -6.71 -2.43 10.42
C ILE A 57 -6.24 -2.77 11.84
N GLN A 58 -7.17 -2.91 12.79
CA GLN A 58 -6.83 -3.34 14.15
C GLN A 58 -6.21 -4.75 14.15
N GLU A 59 -6.79 -5.68 13.38
CA GLU A 59 -6.25 -7.03 13.25
C GLU A 59 -4.87 -7.04 12.58
N GLU A 60 -4.66 -6.22 11.56
CA GLU A 60 -3.36 -6.01 10.94
C GLU A 60 -2.31 -5.59 11.98
N LEU A 61 -2.61 -4.58 12.79
CA LEU A 61 -1.71 -4.09 13.84
C LEU A 61 -1.44 -5.14 14.94
N ILE A 62 -2.43 -5.97 15.28
CA ILE A 62 -2.25 -7.10 16.21
C ILE A 62 -1.32 -8.14 15.59
N GLN A 63 -1.54 -8.53 14.34
CA GLN A 63 -0.74 -9.54 13.64
C GLN A 63 0.71 -9.08 13.44
N GLN A 64 0.92 -7.78 13.21
CA GLN A 64 2.25 -7.19 13.10
C GLN A 64 2.92 -6.93 14.45
N GLY A 65 2.21 -7.11 15.57
CA GLY A 65 2.75 -6.98 16.93
C GLY A 65 2.83 -5.55 17.46
N PHE A 66 2.20 -4.58 16.79
CA PHE A 66 2.17 -3.18 17.23
C PHE A 66 1.23 -2.96 18.41
N ILE A 67 0.13 -3.71 18.47
CA ILE A 67 -0.84 -3.65 19.58
C ILE A 67 -1.13 -5.05 20.10
N SER A 68 -1.46 -5.14 21.38
CA SER A 68 -1.90 -6.39 21.98
C SER A 68 -3.34 -6.71 21.60
N ALA A 69 -3.64 -7.99 21.37
CA ALA A 69 -5.02 -8.43 21.23
C ALA A 69 -5.82 -8.06 22.51
N PRO A 70 -7.10 -7.68 22.39
CA PRO A 70 -7.95 -7.43 23.53
C PRO A 70 -7.90 -8.64 24.48
N LYS A 71 -7.67 -8.40 25.78
CA LYS A 71 -7.73 -9.47 26.77
C LYS A 71 -9.14 -10.05 26.73
N ALA A 72 -9.29 -11.28 26.26
CA ALA A 72 -10.57 -11.99 26.30
C ALA A 72 -11.07 -12.04 27.75
N THR A 73 -12.05 -11.21 28.07
CA THR A 73 -12.80 -11.35 29.31
C THR A 73 -13.60 -12.65 29.19
N HIS A 74 -13.25 -13.61 30.05
CA HIS A 74 -13.81 -14.94 30.23
C HIS A 74 -13.30 -16.08 29.34
N LYS A 75 -12.80 -17.10 30.05
CA LYS A 75 -12.54 -18.49 29.68
C LYS A 75 -13.25 -18.94 28.40
N SER A 76 -12.48 -19.07 27.32
CA SER A 76 -12.71 -20.17 26.38
C SER A 76 -11.37 -20.84 26.07
N THR A 77 -11.25 -22.06 26.58
CA THR A 77 -10.28 -23.05 26.14
C THR A 77 -10.61 -23.42 24.70
N LYS A 78 -9.81 -22.98 23.72
CA LYS A 78 -9.76 -23.66 22.42
C LYS A 78 -8.44 -23.43 21.71
N LYS A 79 -7.73 -24.56 21.56
CA LYS A 79 -6.84 -24.97 20.46
C LYS A 79 -6.41 -23.86 19.49
N LYS A 80 -5.09 -23.73 19.33
CA LYS A 80 -4.44 -23.24 18.09
C LYS A 80 -4.82 -24.14 16.91
N THR A 81 -6.04 -24.05 16.43
CA THR A 81 -6.42 -24.48 15.08
C THR A 81 -6.14 -23.30 14.16
N LYS A 82 -5.46 -23.58 13.04
CA LYS A 82 -5.23 -22.63 11.92
C LYS A 82 -6.46 -21.73 11.79
N GLN A 83 -6.27 -20.42 12.01
CA GLN A 83 -7.38 -19.51 11.86
C GLN A 83 -7.94 -19.68 10.44
N PRO A 84 -9.26 -19.86 10.26
CA PRO A 84 -9.84 -19.61 8.96
C PRO A 84 -9.45 -18.18 8.61
N SER A 85 -8.83 -17.97 7.44
CA SER A 85 -8.59 -16.64 6.91
C SER A 85 -9.89 -15.86 7.06
N LYS A 86 -9.90 -14.89 7.98
CA LYS A 86 -11.06 -14.03 8.16
C LYS A 86 -11.29 -13.40 6.79
N VAL A 87 -12.48 -13.61 6.22
CA VAL A 87 -12.83 -13.11 4.90
C VAL A 87 -12.69 -11.59 4.98
N LEU A 88 -11.71 -11.03 4.28
CA LEU A 88 -11.57 -9.58 4.16
C LEU A 88 -12.84 -9.04 3.49
N HIS A 89 -13.26 -7.85 3.89
CA HIS A 89 -14.30 -7.13 3.18
C HIS A 89 -13.80 -6.79 1.77
N GLU A 90 -14.70 -6.78 0.79
CA GLU A 90 -14.33 -6.51 -0.59
C GLU A 90 -13.68 -5.11 -0.73
N PRO A 91 -12.70 -4.93 -1.61
CA PRO A 91 -12.17 -3.60 -1.92
C PRO A 91 -13.27 -2.69 -2.46
N LEU A 92 -13.06 -1.38 -2.39
CA LEU A 92 -13.96 -0.42 -3.02
C LEU A 92 -13.95 -0.68 -4.53
N ARG A 93 -15.12 -0.89 -5.13
CA ARG A 93 -15.29 -1.15 -6.56
C ARG A 93 -16.09 -0.06 -7.22
N LEU A 94 -15.58 0.43 -8.35
CA LEU A 94 -16.22 1.39 -9.23
C LEU A 94 -16.33 0.78 -10.63
N THR A 95 -17.35 1.19 -11.38
CA THR A 95 -17.45 0.90 -12.80
C THR A 95 -17.36 2.20 -13.58
N ILE A 96 -16.31 2.34 -14.38
CA ILE A 96 -16.02 3.52 -15.19
C ILE A 96 -16.00 3.06 -16.65
N ASP A 97 -16.85 3.64 -17.50
CA ASP A 97 -16.98 3.23 -18.91
C ASP A 97 -17.12 1.70 -19.13
N GLY A 98 -17.86 1.03 -18.24
CA GLY A 98 -18.07 -0.42 -18.30
C GLY A 98 -16.87 -1.27 -17.83
N VAL A 99 -15.77 -0.65 -17.42
CA VAL A 99 -14.58 -1.30 -16.86
C VAL A 99 -14.61 -1.23 -15.34
N GLN A 100 -14.33 -2.36 -14.69
CA GLN A 100 -14.23 -2.43 -13.24
C GLN A 100 -12.89 -1.89 -12.75
N VAL A 101 -12.92 -1.01 -11.76
CA VAL A 101 -11.76 -0.48 -11.04
C VAL A 101 -11.91 -0.80 -9.56
N SER A 102 -10.91 -1.44 -8.98
CA SER A 102 -10.89 -1.82 -7.56
C SER A 102 -9.82 -1.01 -6.80
N ILE A 103 -10.13 -0.60 -5.58
CA ILE A 103 -9.28 0.23 -4.72
C ILE A 103 -9.19 -0.42 -3.34
N GLY A 104 -7.97 -0.74 -2.89
CA GLY A 104 -7.75 -1.28 -1.55
C GLY A 104 -7.93 -0.22 -0.47
N ARG A 105 -8.63 -0.56 0.62
CA ARG A 105 -8.98 0.40 1.70
C ARG A 105 -8.06 0.33 2.92
N ASN A 106 -7.20 -0.67 2.95
CA ASN A 106 -6.13 -0.86 3.94
C ASN A 106 -5.04 -1.75 3.34
N ASN A 107 -3.96 -2.00 4.07
CA ASN A 107 -2.83 -2.76 3.57
C ASN A 107 -3.16 -4.25 3.33
N LEU A 108 -4.04 -4.85 4.14
CA LEU A 108 -4.49 -6.24 3.93
C LEU A 108 -5.28 -6.37 2.62
N GLN A 109 -6.19 -5.44 2.34
CA GLN A 109 -6.91 -5.37 1.09
C GLN A 109 -6.00 -5.03 -0.09
N ASN A 110 -4.99 -4.18 0.09
CA ASN A 110 -3.99 -3.90 -0.95
C ASN A 110 -3.26 -5.18 -1.37
N ASP A 111 -2.86 -6.01 -0.40
CA ASP A 111 -2.25 -7.30 -0.66
C ASP A 111 -3.20 -8.23 -1.39
N ASP A 112 -4.41 -8.42 -0.87
CA ASP A 112 -5.40 -9.35 -1.45
C ASP A 112 -5.81 -8.93 -2.86
N LEU A 113 -6.11 -7.64 -3.04
CA LEU A 113 -6.41 -7.05 -4.33
C LEU A 113 -5.30 -7.33 -5.33
N THR A 114 -4.06 -7.05 -4.96
CA THR A 114 -2.95 -7.13 -5.91
C THR A 114 -2.49 -8.55 -6.13
N MET A 115 -2.46 -9.37 -5.07
CA MET A 115 -1.83 -10.69 -5.11
C MET A 115 -2.80 -11.80 -5.48
N GLU A 116 -4.07 -11.72 -5.09
CA GLU A 116 -5.05 -12.80 -5.24
C GLU A 116 -6.19 -12.45 -6.20
N LEU A 117 -6.78 -11.25 -6.09
CA LEU A 117 -7.98 -10.88 -6.86
C LEU A 117 -7.69 -10.44 -8.30
N SER A 118 -6.50 -9.88 -8.54
CA SER A 118 -6.14 -9.29 -9.83
C SER A 118 -5.48 -10.27 -10.79
N ARG A 119 -5.82 -10.17 -12.08
CA ARG A 119 -5.20 -10.99 -13.13
C ARG A 119 -3.85 -10.40 -13.52
N ASN A 120 -2.97 -11.25 -14.04
CA ASN A 120 -1.64 -10.83 -14.51
C ASN A 120 -1.67 -9.77 -15.62
N SER A 121 -2.76 -9.71 -16.39
CA SER A 121 -2.97 -8.74 -17.47
C SER A 121 -3.52 -7.40 -17.01
N ASP A 122 -4.06 -7.33 -15.79
CA ASP A 122 -4.67 -6.12 -15.24
C ASP A 122 -3.61 -5.06 -14.97
N TRP A 123 -4.03 -3.79 -14.89
CA TRP A 123 -3.15 -2.66 -14.64
C TRP A 123 -3.23 -2.22 -13.19
N TRP A 124 -2.09 -2.16 -12.53
CA TRP A 124 -1.92 -1.74 -11.14
C TRP A 124 -1.33 -0.33 -11.09
N PHE A 125 -1.82 0.47 -10.15
CA PHE A 125 -1.45 1.86 -9.95
C PHE A 125 -1.20 2.11 -8.45
N HIS A 126 -0.21 2.95 -8.15
CA HIS A 126 0.09 3.40 -6.80
C HIS A 126 0.82 4.74 -6.81
N SER A 127 0.67 5.49 -5.73
CA SER A 127 1.39 6.75 -5.57
C SER A 127 2.90 6.55 -5.55
N LYS A 128 3.64 7.37 -6.27
CA LYS A 128 5.10 7.30 -6.29
C LYS A 128 5.65 7.76 -4.94
N GLU A 129 6.53 6.95 -4.35
CA GLU A 129 7.31 7.24 -3.12
C GLU A 129 6.52 7.46 -1.81
N VAL A 130 5.22 7.74 -1.86
CA VAL A 130 4.39 7.98 -0.67
C VAL A 130 3.34 6.88 -0.46
N PRO A 131 2.88 6.66 0.78
CA PRO A 131 1.82 5.71 1.07
C PRO A 131 0.51 6.00 0.29
N GLY A 132 -0.09 4.94 -0.24
CA GLY A 132 -1.35 5.01 -0.96
C GLY A 132 -2.08 3.67 -1.03
N SER A 133 -3.33 3.73 -1.48
CA SER A 133 -4.10 2.56 -1.88
C SER A 133 -3.55 1.97 -3.16
N HIS A 134 -3.62 0.64 -3.27
CA HIS A 134 -3.44 -0.02 -4.56
C HIS A 134 -4.73 0.14 -5.36
N VAL A 135 -4.61 0.62 -6.60
CA VAL A 135 -5.72 0.73 -7.54
C VAL A 135 -5.47 -0.23 -8.69
N VAL A 136 -6.48 -1.04 -9.04
CA VAL A 136 -6.39 -1.99 -10.15
C VAL A 136 -7.52 -1.77 -11.13
N VAL A 137 -7.16 -1.67 -12.40
CA VAL A 137 -8.06 -1.62 -13.54
C VAL A 137 -8.15 -3.01 -14.17
N HIS A 138 -9.34 -3.62 -14.13
CA HIS A 138 -9.57 -5.02 -14.54
C HIS A 138 -9.83 -5.17 -16.04
N THR A 139 -8.90 -4.67 -16.86
CA THR A 139 -8.85 -4.91 -18.30
C THR A 139 -7.40 -4.98 -18.77
N ALA A 140 -7.14 -5.75 -19.82
CA ALA A 140 -5.82 -5.81 -20.45
C ALA A 140 -5.54 -4.57 -21.32
N GLU A 141 -6.60 -3.95 -21.84
CA GLU A 141 -6.57 -2.87 -22.83
C GLU A 141 -7.43 -1.70 -22.34
N PRO A 142 -7.00 -0.98 -21.29
CA PRO A 142 -7.64 0.26 -20.88
C PRO A 142 -7.44 1.36 -21.94
N SER A 143 -8.43 2.24 -22.08
CA SER A 143 -8.29 3.47 -22.86
C SER A 143 -7.31 4.44 -22.19
N ASP A 144 -6.79 5.41 -22.95
CA ASP A 144 -5.94 6.47 -22.39
C ASP A 144 -6.64 7.24 -21.28
N SER A 145 -7.95 7.53 -21.45
CA SER A 145 -8.78 8.16 -20.40
C SER A 145 -8.85 7.32 -19.12
N MET A 146 -8.91 5.98 -19.25
CA MET A 146 -8.96 5.09 -18.09
C MET A 146 -7.66 5.14 -17.28
N PHE A 147 -6.50 5.25 -17.95
CA PHE A 147 -5.22 5.44 -17.23
C PHE A 147 -5.22 6.72 -16.41
N GLU A 148 -5.69 7.83 -16.98
CA GLU A 148 -5.76 9.11 -16.27
C GLU A 148 -6.72 9.06 -15.08
N LEU A 149 -7.91 8.47 -15.26
CA LEU A 149 -8.92 8.35 -14.20
C LEU A 149 -8.44 7.42 -13.07
N ALA A 150 -7.85 6.28 -13.40
CA ALA A 150 -7.29 5.35 -12.41
C ALA A 150 -6.12 5.98 -11.65
N ALA A 151 -5.25 6.73 -12.34
CA ALA A 151 -4.19 7.47 -11.67
C ALA A 151 -4.75 8.55 -10.75
N ALA A 152 -5.78 9.29 -11.17
CA ALA A 152 -6.41 10.32 -10.33
C ALA A 152 -7.05 9.73 -9.07
N LEU A 153 -7.62 8.51 -9.16
CA LEU A 153 -8.08 7.75 -7.99
C LEU A 153 -6.92 7.35 -7.09
N ALA A 154 -5.83 6.81 -7.64
CA ALA A 154 -4.66 6.45 -6.84
C ALA A 154 -4.07 7.67 -6.13
N ALA A 155 -4.05 8.84 -6.78
CA ALA A 155 -3.64 10.10 -6.19
C ALA A 155 -4.58 10.54 -5.05
N TRP A 156 -5.89 10.41 -5.23
CA TRP A 156 -6.89 10.73 -4.21
C TRP A 156 -6.80 9.82 -2.99
N PHE A 157 -6.64 8.52 -3.19
CA PHE A 157 -6.40 7.56 -2.13
C PHE A 157 -4.90 7.43 -1.83
N SER A 158 -4.21 8.57 -1.69
CA SER A 158 -2.81 8.62 -1.24
C SER A 158 -2.62 9.68 -0.15
N GLN A 159 -1.48 9.63 0.53
CA GLN A 159 -1.07 10.70 1.44
C GLN A 159 -0.95 12.06 0.72
N ALA A 160 -0.71 12.05 -0.59
CA ALA A 160 -0.54 13.25 -1.41
C ALA A 160 -1.85 13.83 -1.95
N ARG A 161 -3.03 13.40 -1.48
CA ARG A 161 -4.37 13.84 -1.93
C ARG A 161 -4.56 15.37 -2.00
N SER A 162 -3.91 16.13 -1.13
CA SER A 162 -4.02 17.60 -1.09
C SER A 162 -3.04 18.32 -2.02
N SER A 163 -2.19 17.59 -2.75
CA SER A 163 -1.23 18.16 -3.69
C SER A 163 -1.89 18.48 -5.03
N SER A 164 -1.42 19.51 -5.72
CA SER A 164 -1.97 19.89 -7.03
C SER A 164 -1.73 18.83 -8.11
N TYR A 165 -0.56 18.19 -8.08
CA TYR A 165 -0.18 17.10 -8.97
C TYR A 165 0.61 16.04 -8.20
N VAL A 166 0.29 14.78 -8.45
CA VAL A 166 0.91 13.62 -7.80
C VAL A 166 1.44 12.70 -8.89
N GLY A 167 2.68 12.22 -8.74
CA GLY A 167 3.24 11.19 -9.60
C GLY A 167 2.67 9.84 -9.22
N ILE A 168 2.08 9.14 -10.18
CA ILE A 168 1.48 7.81 -10.01
C ILE A 168 2.22 6.83 -10.88
N ASP A 169 2.78 5.81 -10.25
CA ASP A 169 3.42 4.71 -10.94
C ASP A 169 2.36 3.68 -11.33
N TYR A 170 2.45 3.18 -12.56
CA TYR A 170 1.55 2.15 -13.05
C TYR A 170 2.29 1.11 -13.90
N THR A 171 1.84 -0.13 -13.79
CA THR A 171 2.40 -1.26 -14.53
C THR A 171 1.39 -2.39 -14.61
N LYS A 172 1.69 -3.44 -15.37
CA LYS A 172 0.87 -4.66 -15.34
C LYS A 172 1.06 -5.37 -14.01
N ARG A 173 -0.02 -5.90 -13.43
CA ARG A 173 0.01 -6.61 -12.15
C ARG A 173 1.06 -7.72 -12.10
N LYS A 174 1.34 -8.41 -13.22
CA LYS A 174 2.40 -9.44 -13.31
C LYS A 174 3.80 -8.95 -12.93
N ASN A 175 4.06 -7.64 -13.03
CA ASN A 175 5.34 -7.02 -12.69
C ASN A 175 5.41 -6.64 -11.21
N VAL A 176 4.31 -6.76 -10.47
CA VAL A 176 4.22 -6.48 -9.03
C VAL A 176 4.41 -7.78 -8.26
N LYS A 177 5.30 -7.76 -7.26
CA LYS A 177 5.65 -8.91 -6.43
C LYS A 177 5.72 -8.51 -4.98
N LYS A 178 5.34 -9.45 -4.11
CA LYS A 178 5.54 -9.33 -2.67
C LYS A 178 6.63 -10.27 -2.19
N PHE A 179 7.63 -9.74 -1.51
CA PHE A 179 8.68 -10.55 -0.90
C PHE A 179 8.19 -11.20 0.40
N LYS A 180 8.71 -12.40 0.69
CA LYS A 180 8.40 -13.10 1.93
C LYS A 180 8.89 -12.28 3.13
N GLY A 181 7.99 -12.00 4.07
CA GLY A 181 8.30 -11.20 5.26
C GLY A 181 8.17 -9.69 5.07
N ALA A 182 7.80 -9.22 3.87
CA ALA A 182 7.41 -7.83 3.68
C ALA A 182 6.15 -7.51 4.51
N LYS A 183 6.07 -6.27 5.01
CA LYS A 183 4.89 -5.77 5.72
C LYS A 183 3.66 -5.82 4.81
N PRO A 184 2.44 -5.89 5.38
CA PRO A 184 1.21 -5.75 4.61
C PRO A 184 1.24 -4.53 3.69
N GLY A 185 0.66 -4.65 2.49
CA GLY A 185 0.61 -3.59 1.48
C GLY A 185 1.94 -3.27 0.79
N SER A 186 3.08 -3.72 1.34
CA SER A 186 4.39 -3.45 0.75
C SER A 186 4.68 -4.36 -0.43
N VAL A 187 4.96 -3.77 -1.59
CA VAL A 187 5.25 -4.46 -2.84
C VAL A 187 6.51 -3.94 -3.51
N HIS A 188 7.09 -4.78 -4.36
CA HIS A 188 8.16 -4.42 -5.29
C HIS A 188 7.63 -4.57 -6.71
N TYR A 189 7.91 -3.60 -7.58
CA TYR A 189 7.46 -3.62 -8.96
C TYR A 189 8.56 -3.17 -9.92
N THR A 190 8.49 -3.67 -11.15
CA THR A 190 9.41 -3.35 -12.25
C THR A 190 8.63 -2.91 -13.48
N ASP A 191 9.32 -2.41 -14.51
CA ASP A 191 8.73 -2.12 -15.82
C ASP A 191 7.49 -1.22 -15.71
N PHE A 192 7.62 -0.13 -14.98
CA PHE A 192 6.55 0.82 -14.71
C PHE A 192 6.75 2.12 -15.48
N TYR A 193 5.64 2.83 -15.64
CA TYR A 193 5.60 4.20 -16.15
C TYR A 193 5.06 5.10 -15.03
N THR A 194 5.36 6.40 -15.11
CA THR A 194 4.85 7.39 -14.16
C THR A 194 4.00 8.41 -14.90
N LEU A 195 2.79 8.67 -14.42
CA LEU A 195 1.90 9.73 -14.89
C LEU A 195 1.72 10.77 -13.77
N TYR A 196 1.69 12.06 -14.12
CA TYR A 196 1.39 13.13 -13.17
C TYR A 196 -0.05 13.60 -13.34
N VAL A 197 -0.84 13.49 -12.28
CA VAL A 197 -2.28 13.81 -12.31
C VAL A 197 -2.70 14.63 -11.09
N ALA A 198 -3.78 15.39 -11.27
CA ALA A 198 -4.47 16.00 -10.14
C ALA A 198 -5.37 14.94 -9.45
N PRO A 199 -5.35 14.84 -8.12
CA PRO A 199 -6.27 13.96 -7.37
C PRO A 199 -7.74 14.26 -7.69
N ARG A 200 -8.55 13.22 -7.88
CA ARG A 200 -10.01 13.35 -8.07
C ARG A 200 -10.78 12.34 -7.23
N SER A 201 -11.88 12.80 -6.63
CA SER A 201 -12.73 11.93 -5.83
C SER A 201 -13.47 10.90 -6.69
N PRO A 202 -13.88 9.75 -6.11
CA PRO A 202 -14.77 8.81 -6.79
C PRO A 202 -16.03 9.48 -7.35
N ASP A 203 -16.64 10.37 -6.58
CA ASP A 203 -17.88 11.05 -6.98
C ASP A 203 -17.66 11.96 -8.20
N ASP A 204 -16.56 12.72 -8.22
CA ASP A 204 -16.20 13.57 -9.36
C ASP A 204 -15.99 12.73 -10.63
N ILE A 205 -15.30 11.59 -10.50
CA ILE A 205 -15.05 10.69 -11.63
C ILE A 205 -16.34 10.07 -12.16
N LEU A 206 -17.25 9.65 -11.28
CA LEU A 206 -18.54 9.10 -11.67
C LEU A 206 -19.45 10.16 -12.32
N LEU A 207 -19.35 11.42 -11.91
CA LEU A 207 -20.06 12.54 -12.55
C LEU A 207 -19.55 12.79 -13.97
N LEU A 208 -18.24 12.82 -14.17
CA LEU A 208 -17.63 12.97 -15.49
C LEU A 208 -18.04 11.84 -16.45
N ASN A 209 -18.08 10.61 -15.94
CA ASN A 209 -18.51 9.45 -16.72
C ASN A 209 -19.96 9.63 -17.22
N LYS A 210 -20.90 10.02 -16.35
CA LYS A 210 -22.30 10.25 -16.73
C LYS A 210 -22.49 11.36 -17.79
N GLY A 211 -21.66 12.41 -17.75
CA GLY A 211 -21.71 13.53 -18.69
C GLY A 211 -21.32 13.15 -20.12
N ASN A 212 -20.39 12.19 -20.28
CA ASN A 212 -19.95 11.72 -21.59
C ASN A 212 -21.03 10.86 -22.28
N HIS A 213 -21.77 10.04 -21.52
CA HIS A 213 -22.86 9.21 -22.06
C HIS A 213 -24.09 10.02 -22.46
N SER A 214 -24.30 11.20 -21.88
CA SER A 214 -25.45 12.07 -22.22
C SER A 214 -25.26 12.89 -23.50
N GLN A 215 -24.01 13.07 -23.98
CA GLN A 215 -23.75 13.75 -25.25
C GLN A 215 -23.71 12.82 -26.47
N GLN A 216 -23.71 11.50 -26.29
CA GLN A 216 -23.71 10.52 -27.38
C GLN A 216 -25.12 10.07 -27.82
N GLY A 217 -26.18 10.59 -27.20
CA GLY A 217 -27.58 10.27 -27.50
C GLY A 217 -28.31 11.25 -28.42
N GLU A 218 -27.63 12.29 -28.91
CA GLU A 218 -28.19 13.29 -29.84
C GLU A 218 -27.42 13.29 -31.17
N LEU A 219 -27.49 12.17 -31.92
CA LEU A 219 -27.15 12.12 -33.35
C LEU A 219 -28.08 11.15 -34.08
#